data_AF-A0A7X8MC56-F1
#
_entry.id   AF-A0A7X8MC56-F1
#
_cell.length_a   1.000
_cell.length_b   1.000
_cell.length_c   1.000
_cell.angle_alpha   90.00
_cell.angle_beta   90.00
_cell.angle_gamma   90.00
#
_symmetry.space_group_name_H-M   'P 1'
#
loop_
_entity.id
_entity.type
_entity.pdbx_description
1 polymer ?
#
loop_
_entity_poly.entity_id
_entity_poly.type
_entity_poly.pdbx_seq_one_letter_code
_entity_poly.pdbx_strand_id
1 'polypeptide(L)'
;MRRLAASSFADQFILKGGILFYGFFRTSGRVTRDMDFPARAISNDADELKTAFETILHAETDDGLIFNLDTLSVEAIDGDTAYIG
;
A
#
# COMPACT_ATOMS: atom_id res chain seq x y z
N MET A 1 1.35 7.81 -0.22
CA MET A 1 0.12 8.10 0.56
C MET A 1 -0.86 9.02 -0.14
N ARG A 2 -0.43 10.15 -0.74
CA ARG A 2 -1.34 11.11 -1.38
C ARG A 2 -2.26 10.48 -2.44
N ARG A 3 -1.71 9.64 -3.31
CA ARG A 3 -2.48 8.92 -4.35
C ARG A 3 -3.51 7.94 -3.79
N LEU A 4 -3.13 7.14 -2.79
CA LEU A 4 -4.05 6.24 -2.08
C LEU A 4 -5.20 7.01 -1.41
N ALA A 5 -4.89 8.14 -0.78
CA ALA A 5 -5.90 8.98 -0.13
C ALA A 5 -6.86 9.66 -1.14
N ALA A 6 -6.44 9.81 -2.40
CA ALA A 6 -7.25 10.41 -3.47
C ALA A 6 -7.98 9.37 -4.34
N SER A 7 -7.73 8.08 -4.13
CA SER A 7 -8.32 7.01 -4.94
C SER A 7 -9.62 6.49 -4.32
N SER A 8 -10.35 5.67 -5.08
CA SER A 8 -11.52 4.93 -4.59
C SER A 8 -11.21 3.93 -3.47
N PHE A 9 -9.94 3.68 -3.17
CA PHE A 9 -9.47 2.71 -2.18
C PHE A 9 -9.06 3.34 -0.84
N ALA A 10 -9.28 4.65 -0.66
CA ALA A 10 -8.82 5.40 0.51
C ALA A 10 -9.25 4.79 1.86
N ASP A 11 -10.45 4.20 1.92
CA ASP A 11 -11.01 3.60 3.15
C ASP A 11 -10.73 2.09 3.28
N GLN A 12 -10.15 1.48 2.25
CA GLN A 12 -9.89 0.03 2.17
C GLN A 12 -8.49 -0.37 2.65
N PHE A 13 -7.57 0.58 2.85
CA PHE A 13 -6.21 0.30 3.31
C PHE A 13 -5.85 1.13 4.55
N ILE A 14 -5.28 0.48 5.56
CA ILE A 14 -4.88 1.15 6.82
C ILE A 14 -3.36 1.22 6.89
N LEU A 15 -2.76 2.39 7.10
CA LEU A 15 -1.31 2.45 7.29
C LEU A 15 -0.91 1.81 8.63
N LYS A 16 0.05 0.87 8.64
CA LYS A 16 0.67 0.34 9.86
C LYS A 16 2.19 0.46 9.86
N GLY A 17 2.82 0.02 10.95
CA GLY A 17 4.27 -0.13 11.04
C GLY A 17 5.06 1.17 11.28
N GLY A 18 6.36 1.13 11.00
CA GLY A 18 7.29 2.21 11.33
C GLY A 18 7.01 3.53 10.61
N ILE A 19 6.48 3.48 9.39
CA ILE A 19 6.13 4.68 8.63
C ILE A 19 4.95 5.44 9.25
N LEU A 20 3.99 4.74 9.87
CA LEU A 20 2.92 5.37 10.64
C LEU A 20 3.50 6.17 11.81
N PHE A 21 4.40 5.54 12.57
CA PHE A 21 5.05 6.19 13.71
C PHE A 21 5.89 7.40 13.30
N TYR A 22 6.61 7.32 12.17
CA TYR A 22 7.34 8.47 11.64
C TYR A 22 6.40 9.65 11.31
N GLY A 23 5.25 9.37 10.69
CA GLY A 23 4.26 10.40 10.36
C GLY A 23 3.68 11.11 11.58
N PHE A 24 3.35 10.36 12.64
CA PHE A 24 2.74 10.90 13.86
C PHE A 24 3.75 11.55 14.81
N PHE A 25 4.85 10.85 15.11
CA PHE A 25 5.76 11.25 16.17
C PHE A 25 6.96 12.05 15.67
N ARG A 26 7.19 12.12 14.34
CA ARG A 26 8.36 12.78 13.73
C ARG A 26 9.69 12.28 14.30
N THR A 27 9.69 11.11 14.92
CA THR A 27 10.89 10.46 15.46
C THR A 27 11.40 9.45 14.46
N SER A 28 12.71 9.42 14.27
CA SER A 28 13.37 8.36 13.50
C SER A 28 13.47 7.11 14.37
N GLY A 29 12.39 6.32 14.40
CA GLY A 29 12.51 4.91 14.76
C GLY A 29 13.45 4.17 13.80
N ARG A 30 13.48 2.84 13.86
CA ARG A 30 14.23 2.03 12.89
C ARG A 30 13.80 2.42 11.47
N VAL A 31 14.76 2.74 10.60
CA VAL A 31 14.48 3.06 9.19
C VAL A 31 13.78 1.86 8.55
N THR A 32 12.55 2.04 8.07
CA THR A 32 11.82 1.02 7.31
C THR A 32 11.83 1.43 5.84
N ARG A 33 12.15 0.49 4.97
CA ARG A 33 12.09 0.69 3.52
C ARG A 33 10.67 0.47 3.01
N ASP A 34 9.96 -0.44 3.66
CA ASP A 34 8.67 -0.94 3.18
C ASP A 34 7.51 -0.22 3.87
N MET A 35 6.37 -0.22 3.18
CA MET A 35 5.09 0.26 3.68
C MET A 35 4.14 -0.91 3.85
N ASP A 36 3.48 -0.96 5.00
CA ASP A 36 2.57 -2.03 5.35
C ASP A 36 1.13 -1.53 5.38
N PHE A 37 0.22 -2.27 4.75
CA PHE A 37 -1.22 -2.02 4.79
C PHE A 37 -2.00 -3.32 5.04
N PRO A 38 -2.77 -3.46 6.14
CA PRO A 38 -3.89 -4.37 6.15
C PRO A 38 -4.96 -3.81 5.21
N ALA A 39 -5.47 -4.70 4.36
CA ALA A 39 -6.57 -4.40 3.49
C ALA A 39 -7.90 -4.79 4.18
N ARG A 40 -8.96 -4.01 3.97
CA ARG A 40 -10.32 -4.31 4.45
C ARG A 40 -11.30 -4.24 3.29
N ALA A 41 -12.30 -5.12 3.31
CA ALA A 41 -13.36 -5.14 2.29
C ALA A 41 -12.83 -5.12 0.85
N ILE A 42 -11.72 -5.81 0.61
CA ILE A 42 -11.10 -6.05 -0.69
C ILE A 42 -10.58 -7.48 -0.69
N SER A 43 -10.67 -8.17 -1.83
CA SER A 43 -10.16 -9.53 -1.96
C SER A 43 -8.63 -9.55 -1.79
N ASN A 44 -8.12 -10.66 -1.26
CA ASN A 44 -6.69 -10.94 -1.23
C ASN A 44 -6.21 -11.65 -2.52
N ASP A 45 -7.04 -11.65 -3.55
CA ASP A 45 -6.68 -12.13 -4.88
C ASP A 45 -5.62 -11.22 -5.52
N ALA A 46 -4.62 -11.84 -6.15
CA ALA A 46 -3.48 -11.11 -6.70
C ALA A 46 -3.86 -10.17 -7.85
N ASP A 47 -4.82 -10.56 -8.70
CA ASP A 47 -5.26 -9.75 -9.83
C ASP A 47 -6.13 -8.57 -9.35
N GLU A 48 -6.99 -8.79 -8.35
CA GLU A 48 -7.74 -7.71 -7.71
C GLU A 48 -6.82 -6.70 -7.02
N LEU A 49 -5.82 -7.18 -6.26
CA LEU A 49 -4.83 -6.32 -5.63
C LEU A 49 -3.99 -5.56 -6.66
N LYS A 50 -3.58 -6.21 -7.75
CA LYS A 50 -2.86 -5.56 -8.84
C LYS A 50 -3.69 -4.42 -9.43
N THR A 51 -4.95 -4.68 -9.77
CA THR A 51 -5.88 -3.67 -10.32
C THR A 51 -6.07 -2.50 -9.36
N ALA A 52 -6.19 -2.77 -8.06
CA ALA A 52 -6.31 -1.72 -7.05
C ALA A 52 -5.07 -0.82 -7.01
N PHE A 53 -3.87 -1.43 -6.98
CA PHE A 53 -2.61 -0.68 -6.99
C PHE A 53 -2.35 0.05 -8.30
N GLU A 54 -2.70 -0.51 -9.45
CA GLU A 54 -2.65 0.21 -10.73
C GLU A 54 -3.52 1.47 -10.68
N THR A 55 -4.76 1.34 -10.20
CA THR A 55 -5.68 2.48 -10.05
C THR A 55 -5.13 3.54 -9.11
N ILE A 56 -4.59 3.13 -7.96
CA ILE A 56 -3.96 4.03 -6.99
C ILE A 56 -2.76 4.74 -7.61
N LEU A 57 -1.86 4.01 -8.27
CA LEU A 57 -0.63 4.57 -8.82
C LEU A 57 -0.88 5.45 -10.04
N HIS A 58 -1.95 5.19 -10.79
CA HIS A 58 -2.38 6.00 -11.94
C HIS A 58 -3.06 7.32 -11.53
N ALA A 59 -3.47 7.49 -10.26
CA ALA A 59 -4.06 8.74 -9.80
C ALA A 59 -3.09 9.91 -9.99
N GLU A 60 -3.52 10.94 -10.73
CA GLU A 60 -2.74 12.15 -10.95
C GLU A 60 -2.51 12.88 -9.63
N THR A 61 -1.25 13.21 -9.36
CA THR A 61 -0.90 13.99 -8.20
C THR A 61 0.38 14.77 -8.47
N ASP A 62 0.43 15.98 -7.95
CA ASP A 62 1.59 16.88 -8.07
C ASP A 62 2.64 16.52 -7.00
N ASP A 63 3.19 15.31 -7.08
CA ASP A 63 4.27 14.82 -6.21
C ASP A 63 5.60 14.61 -6.96
N GLY A 64 5.64 14.93 -8.26
CA GLY A 64 6.82 14.78 -9.11
C GLY A 64 7.21 13.33 -9.43
N LEU A 65 6.38 12.35 -9.07
CA LEU A 65 6.66 10.93 -9.31
C LEU A 65 5.92 10.43 -10.56
N ILE A 66 6.59 9.60 -11.36
CA ILE A 66 5.98 8.86 -12.46
C ILE A 66 6.29 7.38 -12.23
N PHE A 67 5.23 6.56 -12.20
CA PHE A 67 5.36 5.12 -12.00
C PHE A 67 5.28 4.41 -13.35
N ASN A 68 6.16 3.44 -13.57
CA ASN A 68 6.07 2.54 -14.71
C ASN A 68 5.18 1.35 -14.35
N LEU A 69 3.89 1.43 -14.69
CA LEU A 69 2.90 0.41 -14.34
C LEU A 69 3.14 -0.93 -15.04
N ASP A 70 3.83 -0.95 -16.19
CA ASP A 70 4.19 -2.19 -16.90
C ASP A 70 5.12 -3.08 -16.07
N THR A 71 5.77 -2.51 -15.04
CA THR A 71 6.68 -3.22 -14.12
C THR A 71 6.03 -3.61 -12.79
N LEU A 72 4.73 -3.38 -12.61
CA LEU A 72 4.02 -3.74 -11.39
C LEU A 72 3.80 -5.26 -11.31
N SER A 73 4.34 -5.87 -10.25
CA SER A 73 4.11 -7.26 -9.88
C SER A 73 3.43 -7.37 -8.52
N VAL A 74 2.69 -8.46 -8.33
CA VAL A 74 2.09 -8.86 -7.06
C VAL A 74 2.55 -10.27 -6.78
N GLU A 75 3.08 -10.49 -5.58
CA GLU A 75 3.60 -11.78 -5.15
C GLU A 75 2.93 -12.14 -3.82
N ALA A 76 2.47 -13.39 -3.71
CA ALA A 76 2.03 -13.91 -2.43
C ALA A 76 3.22 -13.97 -1.47
N ILE A 77 3.05 -13.39 -0.29
CA ILE A 77 4.03 -13.52 0.78
C ILE A 77 3.76 -14.88 1.44
N ASP A 78 4.23 -15.97 0.81
CA ASP A 78 4.16 -17.32 1.38
C ASP A 78 5.10 -17.40 2.59
N GLY A 79 4.54 -17.05 3.75
CA GLY A 79 5.03 -17.47 5.05
C GLY A 79 4.05 -18.48 5.61
N ASP A 80 4.56 -19.57 6.17
CA ASP A 80 3.83 -20.67 6.85
C ASP A 80 3.10 -20.19 8.13
N THR A 81 2.31 -19.13 8.00
CA THR A 81 1.50 -18.52 9.03
C THR A 81 0.19 -18.12 8.37
N ALA A 82 -0.74 -19.06 8.35
CA ALA A 82 -2.14 -18.76 8.11
C ALA A 82 -2.57 -17.65 9.09
N TYR A 83 -2.67 -16.42 8.61
CA TYR A 83 -3.45 -15.39 9.28
C TYR A 83 -4.91 -15.78 9.11
N ILE A 84 -5.41 -16.51 10.11
CA ILE A 84 -6.84 -16.71 10.30
C ILE A 84 -7.37 -15.35 10.75
N GLY A 85 -8.27 -14.79 9.93
CA GLY A 85 -8.71 -13.39 9.97
C GLY A 85 -9.14 -12.83 11.32
#